data_AF-A0AAE7M6N2-F1
#
_entry.id   AF-A0AAE7M6N2-F1
#
_cell.length_a   1.000
_cell.length_b   1.000
_cell.length_c   1.000
_cell.angle_alpha   90.00
_cell.angle_beta   90.00
_cell.angle_gamma   90.00
#
_symmetry.space_group_name_H-M   'P 1'
#
loop_
_entity.id
_entity.type
_entity.pdbx_description
1 polymer ?
#
loop_
_entity_poly.entity_id
_entity_poly.type
_entity_poly.pdbx_seq_one_letter_code
_entity_poly.pdbx_strand_id
1 'polypeptide(L)' 'MQLLARAKAQAVRDACTDASITAVLGCDSVLAFEGEVFGKPADAAEAIARWQQMAGCWGELHTGHCLLAVGAARE' A
#
# COMPACT_ATOMS: atom_id res chain seq x y z
N MET A 1 -3.24 -3.54 -6.81
CA MET A 1 -2.68 -3.32 -5.46
C MET A 1 -1.78 -4.44 -4.96
N GLN A 2 -2.11 -5.72 -5.20
CA GLN A 2 -1.29 -6.87 -4.79
C GLN A 2 0.20 -6.76 -5.17
N LEU A 3 0.51 -6.26 -6.37
CA LEU A 3 1.88 -6.06 -6.84
C LEU A 3 2.70 -5.13 -5.92
N LEU A 4 2.15 -3.97 -5.54
CA LEU A 4 2.85 -2.99 -4.71
C LEU A 4 3.00 -3.47 -3.26
N ALA A 5 1.96 -4.09 -2.71
CA ALA A 5 2.02 -4.68 -1.37
C ALA A 5 3.14 -5.75 -1.28
N ARG A 6 3.23 -6.62 -2.30
CA ARG A 6 4.30 -7.63 -2.41
C ARG A 6 5.68 -6.99 -2.58
N ALA A 7 5.83 -6.02 -3.47
CA ALA A 7 7.10 -5.36 -3.72
C ALA A 7 7.65 -4.69 -2.44
N LYS A 8 6.79 -4.02 -1.66
CA LYS A 8 7.15 -3.46 -0.36
C LYS A 8 7.57 -4.53 0.64
N ALA A 9 6.79 -5.62 0.75
CA ALA A 9 7.13 -6.73 1.63
C ALA A 9 8.49 -7.36 1.27
N GLN A 10 8.76 -7.53 -0.03
CA GLN A 10 10.02 -8.06 -0.54
C GLN A 10 11.20 -7.13 -0.21
N ALA A 11 11.06 -5.83 -0.48
CA ALA A 11 12.13 -4.87 -0.18
C ALA A 11 12.54 -4.86 1.30
N VAL A 12 11.56 -4.94 2.22
CA VAL A 12 11.82 -5.02 3.66
C VAL A 12 12.41 -6.38 4.04
N ARG A 13 11.86 -7.48 3.54
CA ARG A 13 12.36 -8.84 3.80
C ARG A 13 13.82 -8.98 3.35
N ASP A 14 14.15 -8.51 2.16
CA ASP A 14 15.48 -8.68 1.56
C ASP A 14 16.55 -7.84 2.30
N ALA A 15 16.13 -6.78 2.99
CA ALA A 15 16.99 -5.98 3.88
C ALA A 15 16.96 -6.45 5.35
N CYS A 16 16.14 -7.45 5.70
CA CYS A 16 15.94 -7.90 7.08
C CYS A 16 17.08 -8.81 7.53
N THR A 17 17.89 -8.35 8.49
CA THR A 17 18.99 -9.11 9.09
C THR A 17 18.68 -9.62 10.50
N ASP A 18 17.58 -9.16 11.10
CA ASP A 18 17.15 -9.56 12.43
C ASP A 18 16.49 -10.95 12.37
N ALA A 19 17.16 -11.94 12.96
CA ALA A 19 16.70 -13.33 13.00
C ALA A 19 15.47 -13.55 13.91
N SER A 20 15.11 -12.57 14.74
CA SER A 20 13.88 -12.65 15.56
C SER A 20 12.62 -12.33 14.75
N ILE A 21 12.75 -11.67 13.60
CA ILE A 21 11.64 -11.38 12.69
C ILE A 21 11.33 -12.63 11.87
N THR A 22 10.11 -13.15 11.98
CA THR A 22 9.66 -14.38 11.31
C THR A 22 8.77 -14.14 10.10
N ALA A 23 8.22 -12.93 9.94
CA ALA A 23 7.40 -12.55 8.81
C ALA A 23 7.42 -11.04 8.57
N VAL A 24 7.15 -10.64 7.32
CA VAL A 24 7.00 -9.25 6.88
C VAL A 24 5.63 -9.08 6.22
N LEU A 25 4.86 -8.11 6.71
CA LEU A 25 3.59 -7.70 6.12
C LEU A 25 3.80 -6.40 5.32
N GLY A 26 3.60 -6.47 4.00
CA GLY A 26 3.55 -5.30 3.13
C GLY A 26 2.12 -4.90 2.78
N CYS A 27 1.84 -3.61 2.79
CA CYS A 27 0.53 -3.04 2.47
C CYS A 27 0.64 -1.83 1.54
N ASP A 28 -0.36 -1.63 0.70
CA ASP A 28 -0.51 -0.43 -0.12
C ASP A 28 -1.98 -0.12 -0.41
N SER A 29 -2.33 1.16 -0.45
CA SER A 29 -3.70 1.62 -0.72
C SER A 29 -3.69 2.72 -1.77
N VAL A 30 -4.69 2.71 -2.64
CA VAL A 30 -5.01 3.81 -3.54
C VAL A 30 -6.51 4.10 -3.51
N LEU A 31 -6.88 5.36 -3.67
CA LEU A 31 -8.27 5.78 -3.80
C LEU A 31 -8.61 5.83 -5.28
N ALA A 32 -9.66 5.15 -5.71
CA ALA A 32 -10.24 5.29 -7.03
C ALA A 32 -11.50 6.16 -6.94
N PHE A 33 -11.63 7.13 -7.85
CA PHE A 33 -12.79 7.99 -7.94
C PHE A 33 -13.06 8.28 -9.42
N GLU A 34 -14.28 8.04 -9.88
CA GLU A 34 -14.71 8.25 -11.27
C GLU A 34 -13.79 7.60 -12.33
N GLY A 35 -13.23 6.43 -12.03
CA GLY A 35 -12.33 5.70 -12.93
C GLY A 35 -10.87 6.16 -12.90
N GLU A 36 -10.54 7.19 -12.12
CA GLU A 36 -9.17 7.66 -11.90
C GLU A 36 -8.60 7.14 -10.59
N VAL A 37 -7.29 6.87 -10.56
CA VAL A 37 -6.56 6.39 -9.38
C VAL A 37 -5.76 7.53 -8.77
N PHE A 38 -6.08 7.87 -7.53
CA PHE A 38 -5.43 8.89 -6.72
C PHE A 38 -4.44 8.24 -5.75
N GLY A 39 -3.15 8.48 -6.00
CA GLY A 39 -2.08 8.26 -5.02
C GLY A 39 -2.00 9.38 -3.99
N LYS A 40 -0.95 9.39 -3.17
CA LYS A 40 -0.68 10.51 -2.26
C LYS A 40 -0.56 11.81 -3.07
N PRO A 41 -1.19 12.91 -2.63
CA PRO A 41 -1.03 14.20 -3.30
C PRO A 41 0.42 14.69 -3.13
N ALA A 42 0.91 15.44 -4.12
CA ALA A 42 2.24 16.04 -4.09
C ALA A 42 2.31 17.17 -3.04
N ASP A 43 1.21 17.90 -2.87
CA ASP A 43 1.12 19.00 -1.92
C ASP A 43 -0.31 19.20 -1.36
N ALA A 44 -0.45 20.19 -0.45
CA ALA A 44 -1.71 20.50 0.19
C ALA A 44 -2.75 21.11 -0.76
N ALA A 45 -2.32 21.87 -1.78
CA ALA A 45 -3.24 22.51 -2.72
C ALA A 45 -3.91 21.45 -3.60
N GLU A 46 -3.13 20.47 -4.08
CA GLU A 46 -3.64 19.32 -4.81
C GLU A 46 -4.58 18.47 -3.94
N ALA A 47 -4.24 18.25 -2.67
CA ALA A 47 -5.12 17.52 -1.75
C ALA A 47 -6.49 18.20 -1.61
N ILE A 48 -6.51 19.53 -1.41
CA ILE A 48 -7.75 20.31 -1.27
C ILE A 48 -8.59 20.24 -2.56
N ALA A 49 -7.97 20.45 -3.72
CA ALA A 49 -8.67 20.41 -5.00
C ALA A 49 -9.32 19.04 -5.26
N ARG A 50 -8.59 17.94 -5.03
CA ARG A 50 -9.10 16.57 -5.15
C ARG A 50 -10.27 16.32 -4.20
N TRP A 51 -10.18 16.75 -2.94
CA TRP A 51 -11.27 16.59 -1.97
C TRP A 51 -12.51 17.41 -2.32
N GLN A 52 -12.34 18.62 -2.84
CA GLN A 52 -13.45 19.46 -3.30
C GLN A 52 -14.19 18.80 -4.49
N GLN A 53 -13.46 18.19 -5.41
CA GLN A 53 -14.05 17.43 -6.52
C GLN A 53 -14.86 16.21 -6.05
N MET A 54 -14.39 15.53 -5.00
CA MET A 54 -15.02 14.32 -4.46
C MET A 54 -16.16 14.61 -3.46
N ALA A 55 -16.36 15.87 -3.05
CA ALA A 55 -17.26 16.23 -1.97
C ALA A 55 -18.72 15.90 -2.30
N GLY A 56 -19.38 15.15 -1.41
CA GLY A 56 -20.75 14.69 -1.61
C GLY A 56 -20.88 13.43 -2.49
N CYS A 57 -19.75 12.89 -2.95
CA CYS A 57 -19.70 11.65 -3.72
C CYS A 57 -19.05 10.52 -2.91
N TRP A 58 -18.87 9.36 -3.54
CA TRP A 58 -18.19 8.20 -2.96
C TRP A 58 -17.04 7.76 -3.88
N GLY A 59 -16.01 7.15 -3.29
CA GLY A 59 -14.89 6.55 -4.00
C GLY A 59 -14.55 5.17 -3.43
N GLU A 60 -13.73 4.43 -4.15
CA GLU A 60 -13.31 3.08 -3.78
C GLU A 60 -11.89 3.09 -3.23
N LEU A 61 -11.69 2.57 -2.02
CA LEU A 61 -10.35 2.40 -1.46
C LEU A 61 -9.86 0.97 -1.72
N HIS A 62 -8.94 0.81 -2.67
CA HIS A 62 -8.33 -0.48 -2.93
C HIS A 62 -7.09 -0.65 -2.06
N THR A 63 -7.09 -1.69 -1.23
CA THR A 63 -5.93 -2.04 -0.38
C THR A 63 -5.39 -3.43 -0.72
N GLY A 64 -4.10 -3.51 -1.01
CA GLY A 64 -3.36 -4.76 -1.16
C GLY A 64 -2.59 -5.09 0.11
N HIS A 65 -2.53 -6.38 0.45
CA HIS A 65 -1.76 -6.91 1.58
C HIS A 65 -0.96 -8.14 1.11
N CYS A 66 0.27 -8.28 1.58
CA CYS A 66 1.12 -9.43 1.30
C CYS A 66 1.92 -9.80 2.54
N LEU A 67 1.78 -11.05 3.01
CA LEU A 67 2.57 -11.61 4.10
C LEU A 67 3.65 -12.53 3.53
N LEU A 68 4.89 -12.29 3.89
CA LEU A 68 6.05 -13.12 3.51
C LEU A 68 6.73 -13.65 4.77
N ALA A 69 7.09 -14.93 4.81
CA ALA A 69 7.93 -15.46 5.87
C ALA A 69 9.38 -14.95 5.75
N VAL A 70 10.07 -14.84 6.89
CA VAL A 70 11.51 -14.52 7.00
C VAL A 70 12.17 -15.70 7.70
N GLY A 71 13.16 -16.33 7.03
CA GLY A 71 13.79 -17.57 7.48
C GLY A 71 13.28 -18.82 6.76
N ALA A 72 13.96 -19.96 6.96
CA ALA A 72 13.53 -21.23 6.38
C ALA A 72 12.17 -21.61 6.97
N ALA A 73 11.18 -21.79 6.09
CA ALA A 73 9.88 -22.30 6.50
C ALA A 73 10.09 -23.63 7.26
N ARG A 74 9.58 -23.73 8.49
CA ARG A 74 9.30 -25.05 9.05
C ARG A 74 8.02 -25.54 8.37
N GLU A 75 8.14 -26.70 7.74
CA GLU A 75 7.04 -27.49 7.20
C GLU A 75 6.00 -27.82 8.28
#